data_AF-A0A3S1BGV3-F1
#
_entry.id   AF-A0A3S1BGV3-F1
#
_cell.length_a   1.000
_cell.length_b   1.000
_cell.length_c   1.000
_cell.angle_alpha   90.00
_cell.angle_beta   90.00
_cell.angle_gamma   90.00
#
_symmetry.space_group_name_H-M   'P 1'
#
loop_
_entity.id
_entity.type
_entity.pdbx_description
1 polymer ?
#
loop_
_entity_poly.entity_id
_entity_poly.type
_entity_poly.pdbx_seq_one_letter_code
_entity_poly.pdbx_strand_id
1 'polypeptide(L)'
;GGSGAEWFVTVTAHVELVFVQCLQPLLRVLEELKHVAETKDCDQSQIERNIEQQLEKIKAGIKAMQNALSKMHEKLTAKTFFNVLRPFLGGWGGEGNSLPDGLIYEGVSDIPRKLTGGSAAQSSTMQVLDAFFGVQHSQEKRTFLVHMREFMPLGHRRLIEDLERWPHKLRDFVASRSRSSSLKASYNSCISSLVDLRSYHIQIVTKYIVVASRDMNEGNYESLDTKGTGGTSLIPFLQVIRSDTEEGLVPDSDNMLSESSASNHQCKPRVGTSVPSYYAGLLLFTAAASTVAVGTLMKSFQPN
;
A
#
# COMPACT_ATOMS: atom_id res chain seq x y z
N GLY A 1 -26.74 -2.60 1.11
CA GLY A 1 -25.57 -3.46 1.39
C GLY A 1 -25.74 -4.39 2.59
N GLY A 2 -26.65 -4.14 3.53
CA GLY A 2 -26.84 -4.99 4.72
C GLY A 2 -25.68 -4.91 5.73
N SER A 3 -25.78 -5.65 6.83
CA SER A 3 -24.79 -5.66 7.92
C SER A 3 -23.39 -6.12 7.47
N GLY A 4 -23.30 -6.95 6.44
CA GLY A 4 -22.01 -7.36 5.86
C GLY A 4 -21.24 -6.21 5.21
N ALA A 5 -21.93 -5.30 4.51
CA ALA A 5 -21.30 -4.12 3.92
C ALA A 5 -20.80 -3.15 4.99
N GLU A 6 -21.63 -2.91 6.01
CA GLU A 6 -21.24 -2.09 7.18
C GLU A 6 -20.02 -2.68 7.87
N TRP A 7 -19.98 -4.01 8.06
CA TRP A 7 -18.83 -4.67 8.68
C TRP A 7 -17.56 -4.58 7.83
N PHE A 8 -17.65 -4.80 6.52
CA PHE A 8 -16.52 -4.65 5.60
C PHE A 8 -15.92 -3.24 5.68
N VAL A 9 -16.76 -2.21 5.63
CA VAL A 9 -16.32 -0.80 5.72
C VAL A 9 -15.76 -0.51 7.12
N THR A 10 -16.39 -1.00 8.18
CA THR A 10 -15.94 -0.79 9.57
C THR A 10 -14.58 -1.43 9.82
N VAL A 11 -14.37 -2.67 9.37
CA VAL A 11 -13.09 -3.38 9.54
C VAL A 11 -11.99 -2.69 8.75
N THR A 12 -12.25 -2.33 7.49
CA THR A 12 -11.24 -1.63 6.67
C THR A 12 -10.92 -0.23 7.22
N ALA A 13 -11.92 0.52 7.70
CA ALA A 13 -11.69 1.79 8.40
C ALA A 13 -10.93 1.59 9.73
N HIS A 14 -11.16 0.49 10.45
CA HIS A 14 -10.43 0.18 11.68
C HIS A 14 -8.94 -0.10 11.41
N VAL A 15 -8.61 -0.76 10.29
CA VAL A 15 -7.21 -0.93 9.84
C VAL A 15 -6.54 0.44 9.66
N GLU A 16 -7.19 1.37 8.96
CA GLU A 16 -6.68 2.73 8.74
C GLU A 16 -6.55 3.52 10.06
N LEU A 17 -7.52 3.37 10.98
CA LEU A 17 -7.48 4.03 12.28
C LEU A 17 -6.32 3.53 13.14
N VAL A 18 -6.07 2.22 13.16
CA VAL A 18 -4.96 1.64 13.90
C VAL A 18 -3.61 2.12 13.35
N PHE A 19 -3.49 2.32 12.04
CA PHE A 19 -2.27 2.87 11.44
C PHE A 19 -1.90 4.27 11.96
N VAL A 20 -2.86 5.07 12.46
CA VAL A 20 -2.59 6.41 13.02
C VAL A 20 -1.50 6.37 14.10
N GLN A 21 -1.42 5.28 14.87
CA GLN A 21 -0.39 5.12 15.91
C GLN A 21 1.04 5.00 15.36
N CYS A 22 1.20 4.69 14.06
CA CYS A 22 2.48 4.65 13.37
C CYS A 22 2.96 6.04 12.95
N LEU A 23 2.07 7.02 12.73
CA LEU A 23 2.43 8.32 12.14
C LEU A 23 3.48 9.07 12.95
N GLN A 24 3.29 9.16 14.27
CA GLN A 24 4.24 9.87 15.13
C GLN A 24 5.62 9.17 15.20
N PRO A 25 5.70 7.83 15.38
CA PRO A 25 6.95 7.08 15.22
C PRO A 25 7.63 7.28 13.86
N LEU A 26 6.89 7.26 12.75
CA LEU A 26 7.44 7.49 11.41
C LEU A 26 8.12 8.86 11.33
N LEU A 27 7.45 9.91 11.81
CA LEU A 27 8.02 11.27 11.83
C LEU A 27 9.31 11.36 12.66
N ARG A 28 9.33 10.77 13.86
CA ARG A 28 10.54 10.76 14.70
C ARG A 28 11.70 10.09 14.01
N VAL A 29 11.47 8.99 13.29
CA VAL A 29 12.54 8.35 12.50
C VAL A 29 13.06 9.29 11.42
N LEU A 30 12.19 10.02 10.72
CA LEU A 30 12.62 10.99 9.70
C LEU A 30 13.43 12.16 10.32
N GLU A 31 13.05 12.63 11.50
CA GLU A 31 13.77 13.66 12.26
C GLU A 31 15.17 13.18 12.66
N GLU A 32 15.29 11.96 13.19
CA GLU A 32 16.56 11.32 13.53
C GLU A 32 17.47 11.14 12.30
N LEU A 33 16.90 10.69 11.19
CA LEU A 33 17.61 10.53 9.91
C LEU A 33 18.09 11.86 9.32
N LYS A 34 17.32 12.94 9.53
CA LYS A 34 17.74 14.28 9.16
C LYS A 34 18.88 14.76 10.05
N HIS A 35 18.75 14.57 11.37
CA HIS A 35 19.75 15.00 12.35
C HIS A 35 21.12 14.35 12.09
N VAL A 36 21.17 13.04 11.82
CA VAL A 36 22.41 12.31 11.51
C VAL A 36 23.00 12.65 10.13
N ALA A 37 22.22 13.26 9.24
CA ALA A 37 22.69 13.70 7.94
C ALA A 37 23.26 15.12 7.98
N GLU A 38 22.70 15.99 8.82
CA GLU A 38 23.05 17.42 8.89
C GLU A 38 24.10 17.74 9.97
N THR A 39 24.30 16.85 10.94
CA THR A 39 25.21 17.07 12.08
C THR A 39 26.47 16.22 11.97
N LYS A 40 27.66 16.84 12.03
CA LYS A 40 28.95 16.12 11.92
C LYS A 40 29.35 15.35 13.18
N ASP A 41 28.99 15.87 14.36
CA ASP A 41 29.35 15.32 15.68
C ASP A 41 28.11 14.86 16.45
N CYS A 42 27.28 14.01 15.84
CA CYS A 42 26.13 13.42 16.53
C CYS A 42 26.48 12.09 17.21
N ASP A 43 25.86 11.81 18.36
CA ASP A 43 25.92 10.48 19.00
C ASP A 43 25.10 9.48 18.17
N GLN A 44 25.75 8.87 17.18
CA GLN A 44 25.13 7.91 16.28
C GLN A 44 24.50 6.74 17.04
N SER A 45 25.12 6.26 18.13
CA SER A 45 24.56 5.16 18.91
C SER A 45 23.27 5.56 19.62
N GLN A 46 23.13 6.81 20.07
CA GLN A 46 21.87 7.31 20.62
C GLN A 46 20.79 7.43 19.54
N ILE A 47 21.14 7.91 18.35
CA ILE A 47 20.23 8.01 17.21
C ILE A 47 19.72 6.63 16.81
N GLU A 48 20.61 5.64 16.70
CA GLU A 48 20.26 4.26 16.38
C GLU A 48 19.27 3.68 17.41
N ARG A 49 19.52 3.88 18.71
CA ARG A 49 18.59 3.48 19.78
C ARG A 49 17.23 4.18 19.68
N ASN A 50 17.20 5.48 19.34
CA ASN A 50 15.95 6.22 19.19
C ASN A 50 15.11 5.70 18.02
N ILE A 51 15.77 5.39 16.89
CA ILE A 51 15.13 4.80 15.71
C ILE A 51 14.61 3.40 16.05
N GLU A 52 15.40 2.54 16.70
CA GLU A 52 14.98 1.19 17.15
C GLU A 52 13.67 1.24 17.96
N GLN A 53 13.59 2.15 18.94
CA GLN A 53 12.39 2.33 19.75
C GLN A 53 11.16 2.74 18.94
N GLN A 54 11.34 3.53 17.88
CA GLN A 54 10.23 3.91 17.01
C GLN A 54 9.84 2.76 16.07
N LEU A 55 10.82 1.99 15.57
CA LEU A 55 10.57 0.82 14.73
C LEU A 55 9.74 -0.24 15.48
N GLU A 56 10.01 -0.49 16.76
CA GLU A 56 9.18 -1.41 17.54
C GLU A 56 7.72 -0.94 17.67
N LYS A 57 7.47 0.38 17.77
CA LYS A 57 6.11 0.94 17.75
C LYS A 57 5.44 0.78 16.38
N ILE A 58 6.19 1.01 15.29
CA ILE A 58 5.68 0.86 13.92
C ILE A 58 5.32 -0.60 13.67
N LYS A 59 6.20 -1.54 14.02
CA LYS A 59 5.95 -2.99 13.97
C LYS A 59 4.71 -3.39 14.76
N ALA A 60 4.55 -2.89 15.98
CA ALA A 60 3.34 -3.13 16.77
C ALA A 60 2.07 -2.59 16.08
N GLY A 61 2.15 -1.44 15.41
CA GLY A 61 1.07 -0.91 14.57
C GLY A 61 0.75 -1.76 13.35
N ILE A 62 1.76 -2.23 12.62
CA ILE A 62 1.55 -3.14 11.48
C ILE A 62 0.86 -4.45 11.95
N LYS A 63 1.29 -5.01 13.07
CA LYS A 63 0.62 -6.19 13.66
C LYS A 63 -0.81 -5.89 14.10
N ALA A 64 -1.05 -4.73 14.69
CA ALA A 64 -2.39 -4.31 15.07
C ALA A 64 -3.31 -4.10 13.85
N MET A 65 -2.77 -3.62 12.72
CA MET A 65 -3.49 -3.56 11.44
C MET A 65 -3.89 -4.94 10.94
N GLN A 66 -3.00 -5.94 11.03
CA GLN A 66 -3.33 -7.32 10.68
C GLN A 66 -4.43 -7.89 11.59
N ASN A 67 -4.33 -7.64 12.90
CA ASN A 67 -5.36 -8.03 13.87
C ASN A 67 -6.69 -7.33 13.63
N ALA A 68 -6.68 -6.07 13.18
CA ALA A 68 -7.89 -5.37 12.78
C ALA A 68 -8.50 -6.04 11.54
N LEU A 69 -7.68 -6.35 10.53
CA LEU A 69 -8.13 -7.00 9.30
C LEU A 69 -8.71 -8.39 9.55
N SER A 70 -8.20 -9.14 10.54
CA SER A 70 -8.71 -10.49 10.83
C SER A 70 -10.14 -10.51 11.35
N LYS A 71 -10.61 -9.41 11.93
CA LYS A 71 -12.02 -9.22 12.34
C LYS A 71 -12.98 -9.31 11.15
N MET A 72 -12.50 -9.21 9.91
CA MET A 72 -13.32 -9.43 8.71
C MET A 72 -14.11 -10.74 8.78
N HIS A 73 -13.54 -11.78 9.38
CA HIS A 73 -14.17 -13.09 9.52
C HIS A 73 -15.33 -13.16 10.51
N GLU A 74 -15.46 -12.20 11.43
CA GLU A 74 -16.44 -12.27 12.52
C GLU A 74 -17.88 -12.11 12.04
N LYS A 75 -18.13 -11.19 11.09
CA LYS A 75 -19.50 -10.84 10.66
C LYS A 75 -19.69 -10.74 9.14
N LEU A 76 -18.69 -11.15 8.36
CA LEU A 76 -18.79 -11.18 6.90
C LEU A 76 -18.44 -12.57 6.36
N THR A 77 -19.43 -13.21 5.71
CA THR A 77 -19.22 -14.48 5.03
C THR A 77 -18.65 -14.26 3.62
N ALA A 78 -17.92 -15.25 3.10
CA ALA A 78 -17.40 -15.21 1.73
C ALA A 78 -18.52 -15.08 0.68
N LYS A 79 -19.62 -15.83 0.89
CA LYS A 79 -20.82 -15.76 0.04
C LYS A 79 -21.44 -14.36 0.01
N THR A 80 -21.64 -13.74 1.17
CA THR A 80 -22.21 -12.39 1.26
C THR A 80 -21.29 -11.35 0.61
N PHE A 81 -19.98 -11.41 0.88
CA PHE A 81 -19.03 -10.51 0.23
C PHE A 81 -19.08 -10.64 -1.29
N PHE A 82 -18.96 -11.87 -1.81
CA PHE A 82 -18.83 -12.12 -3.24
C PHE A 82 -20.10 -11.78 -4.03
N ASN A 83 -21.26 -12.29 -3.59
CA ASN A 83 -22.50 -12.15 -4.36
C ASN A 83 -23.26 -10.86 -4.07
N VAL A 84 -23.13 -10.30 -2.87
CA VAL A 84 -23.96 -9.16 -2.44
C VAL A 84 -23.17 -7.86 -2.41
N LEU A 85 -21.94 -7.85 -1.89
CA LEU A 85 -21.19 -6.61 -1.72
C LEU A 85 -20.33 -6.27 -2.95
N ARG A 86 -19.51 -7.22 -3.39
CA ARG A 86 -18.50 -7.00 -4.43
C ARG A 86 -19.05 -6.46 -5.75
N PRO A 87 -20.26 -6.82 -6.23
CA PRO A 87 -20.81 -6.21 -7.44
C PRO A 87 -20.95 -4.69 -7.35
N PHE A 88 -21.24 -4.15 -6.16
CA PHE A 88 -21.34 -2.71 -5.93
C PHE A 88 -19.99 -2.02 -5.70
N LEU A 89 -18.91 -2.78 -5.52
CA LEU A 89 -17.54 -2.26 -5.42
C LEU A 89 -16.85 -2.21 -6.79
N GLY A 90 -17.43 -2.84 -7.80
CA GLY A 90 -16.95 -2.80 -9.18
C GLY A 90 -17.05 -1.39 -9.76
N GLY A 91 -16.06 -1.04 -10.58
CA GLY A 91 -16.11 0.17 -11.40
C GLY A 91 -16.87 -0.05 -12.69
N TRP A 92 -16.69 0.87 -13.63
CA TRP A 92 -17.25 0.79 -14.99
C TRP A 92 -16.21 1.13 -16.04
N GLY A 93 -16.33 0.47 -17.20
CA GLY A 93 -15.37 0.55 -18.29
C GLY A 93 -14.49 -0.70 -18.41
N GLY A 94 -14.17 -1.05 -19.67
CA GLY A 94 -13.30 -2.17 -20.02
C GLY A 94 -14.05 -3.46 -20.31
N GLU A 95 -13.33 -4.43 -20.89
CA GLU A 95 -13.88 -5.73 -21.29
C GLU A 95 -14.45 -6.51 -20.10
N GLY A 96 -15.65 -7.08 -20.29
CA GLY A 96 -16.37 -7.84 -19.27
C GLY A 96 -17.18 -6.99 -18.27
N ASN A 97 -17.08 -5.67 -18.32
CA ASN A 97 -17.94 -4.80 -17.52
C ASN A 97 -19.34 -4.68 -18.16
N SER A 98 -20.39 -4.51 -17.34
CA SER A 98 -21.75 -4.23 -17.83
C SER A 98 -21.86 -2.89 -18.56
N LEU A 99 -20.93 -1.98 -18.30
CA LEU A 99 -20.76 -0.68 -18.95
C LEU A 99 -19.37 -0.60 -19.59
N PRO A 100 -19.10 -1.27 -20.72
CA PRO A 100 -17.76 -1.39 -21.30
C PRO A 100 -17.16 -0.05 -21.77
N ASP A 101 -18.01 0.88 -22.20
CA ASP A 101 -17.61 2.22 -22.63
C ASP A 101 -17.47 3.22 -21.47
N GLY A 102 -17.94 2.86 -20.27
CA GLY A 102 -17.98 3.71 -19.09
C GLY A 102 -19.37 4.25 -18.78
N LEU A 103 -19.44 5.16 -17.81
CA LEU A 103 -20.69 5.75 -17.32
C LEU A 103 -20.81 7.22 -17.78
N ILE A 104 -21.98 7.59 -18.31
CA ILE A 104 -22.31 8.99 -18.61
C ILE A 104 -22.76 9.68 -17.33
N TYR A 105 -22.16 10.83 -17.04
CA TYR A 105 -22.55 11.68 -15.92
C TYR A 105 -23.45 12.79 -16.45
N GLU A 106 -24.74 12.51 -16.55
CA GLU A 106 -25.74 13.46 -17.06
C GLU A 106 -25.67 14.79 -16.31
N GLY A 107 -25.68 15.90 -17.05
CA GLY A 107 -25.52 17.25 -16.50
C GLY A 107 -24.07 17.65 -16.18
N VAL A 108 -23.10 16.75 -16.31
CA VAL A 108 -21.66 17.02 -16.10
C VAL A 108 -20.83 16.75 -17.36
N SER A 109 -21.05 15.62 -18.03
CA SER A 109 -20.29 15.19 -19.20
C SER A 109 -21.07 14.17 -20.02
N ASP A 110 -21.31 14.48 -21.29
CA ASP A 110 -21.90 13.55 -22.27
C ASP A 110 -20.92 12.45 -22.72
N ILE A 111 -19.62 12.63 -22.43
CA ILE A 111 -18.58 11.64 -22.71
C ILE A 111 -18.61 10.57 -21.60
N PRO A 112 -18.81 9.27 -21.93
CA PRO A 112 -18.71 8.18 -20.96
C PRO A 112 -17.34 8.17 -20.28
N ARG A 113 -17.32 8.07 -18.95
CA ARG A 113 -16.10 8.01 -18.16
C ARG A 113 -15.88 6.61 -17.66
N LYS A 114 -14.66 6.08 -17.85
CA LYS A 114 -14.22 4.81 -17.27
C LYS A 114 -13.59 5.10 -15.92
N LEU A 115 -14.07 4.44 -14.87
CA LEU A 115 -13.55 4.63 -13.52
C LEU A 115 -13.38 3.28 -12.84
N THR A 116 -12.21 3.11 -12.23
CA THR A 116 -11.83 1.92 -11.49
C THR A 116 -12.66 1.78 -10.22
N GLY A 117 -13.04 0.55 -9.89
CA GLY A 117 -13.78 0.24 -8.68
C GLY A 117 -12.96 0.43 -7.41
N GLY A 118 -13.63 0.28 -6.26
CA GLY A 118 -12.99 0.39 -4.96
C GLY A 118 -11.97 -0.73 -4.74
N SER A 119 -10.73 -0.40 -4.39
CA SER A 119 -9.70 -1.42 -4.11
C SER A 119 -8.79 -1.00 -2.96
N ALA A 120 -8.18 -1.99 -2.30
CA ALA A 120 -7.20 -1.76 -1.24
C ALA A 120 -5.98 -0.94 -1.70
N ALA A 121 -5.70 -0.88 -3.01
CA ALA A 121 -4.62 -0.06 -3.56
C ALA A 121 -4.88 1.46 -3.42
N GLN A 122 -6.13 1.85 -3.15
CA GLN A 122 -6.54 3.21 -2.83
C GLN A 122 -6.37 3.55 -1.33
N SER A 123 -5.91 2.60 -0.51
CA SER A 123 -5.44 2.86 0.86
C SER A 123 -4.13 3.66 0.81
N SER A 124 -4.12 4.81 1.49
CA SER A 124 -2.89 5.59 1.64
C SER A 124 -1.89 4.92 2.58
N THR A 125 -2.39 4.21 3.60
CA THR A 125 -1.58 3.56 4.63
C THR A 125 -0.54 2.61 4.04
N MET A 126 -0.95 1.73 3.12
CA MET A 126 -0.02 0.76 2.54
C MET A 126 1.09 1.45 1.73
N GLN A 127 0.73 2.48 0.94
CA GLN A 127 1.70 3.23 0.14
C GLN A 127 2.60 4.15 0.99
N VAL A 128 2.12 4.64 2.14
CA VAL A 128 2.96 5.37 3.12
C VAL A 128 4.01 4.43 3.72
N LEU A 129 3.63 3.22 4.10
CA LEU A 129 4.57 2.21 4.61
C LEU A 129 5.61 1.83 3.55
N ASP A 130 5.20 1.61 2.30
CA ASP A 130 6.12 1.35 1.19
C ASP A 130 7.11 2.48 0.98
N ALA A 131 6.63 3.73 0.90
CA ALA A 131 7.48 4.90 0.71
C ALA A 131 8.45 5.11 1.88
N PHE A 132 8.01 4.90 3.12
CA PHE A 132 8.85 5.05 4.31
C PHE A 132 9.95 3.98 4.41
N PHE A 133 9.59 2.71 4.18
CA PHE A 133 10.55 1.60 4.20
C PHE A 133 11.38 1.50 2.91
N GLY A 134 11.06 2.28 1.89
CA GLY A 134 11.79 2.31 0.62
C GLY A 134 11.56 1.07 -0.24
N VAL A 135 10.39 0.43 -0.10
CA VAL A 135 9.99 -0.73 -0.93
C VAL A 135 9.92 -0.30 -2.39
N GLN A 136 10.59 -1.07 -3.26
CA GLN A 136 10.64 -0.79 -4.69
C GLN A 136 9.72 -1.73 -5.43
N HIS A 137 8.81 -1.16 -6.21
CA HIS A 137 7.93 -1.92 -7.10
C HIS A 137 8.39 -1.80 -8.53
N SER A 138 8.23 -2.87 -9.31
CA SER A 138 8.49 -2.82 -10.76
C SER A 138 7.66 -1.71 -11.43
N GLN A 139 8.18 -1.15 -12.54
CA GLN A 139 7.58 0.04 -13.18
C GLN A 139 6.09 -0.12 -13.51
N GLU A 140 5.67 -1.31 -13.94
CA GLU A 140 4.27 -1.62 -14.21
C GLU A 140 3.40 -1.48 -12.94
N LYS A 141 3.84 -2.08 -11.83
CA LYS A 141 3.10 -2.06 -10.56
C LYS A 141 3.13 -0.68 -9.93
N ARG A 142 4.26 0.03 -10.01
CA ARG A 142 4.38 1.43 -9.61
C ARG A 142 3.40 2.31 -10.38
N THR A 143 3.28 2.12 -11.70
CA THR A 143 2.34 2.88 -12.53
C THR A 143 0.90 2.67 -12.05
N PHE A 144 0.51 1.43 -11.77
CA PHE A 144 -0.81 1.12 -11.20
C PHE A 144 -1.01 1.77 -9.82
N LEU A 145 -0.07 1.62 -8.89
CA LEU A 145 -0.18 2.18 -7.53
C LEU A 145 -0.23 3.71 -7.53
N VAL A 146 0.57 4.36 -8.38
CA VAL A 146 0.55 5.82 -8.56
C VAL A 146 -0.79 6.28 -9.13
N HIS A 147 -1.34 5.57 -10.12
CA HIS A 147 -2.67 5.87 -10.63
C HIS A 147 -3.74 5.76 -9.54
N MET A 148 -3.63 4.77 -8.64
CA MET A 148 -4.55 4.64 -7.50
C MET A 148 -4.48 5.82 -6.50
N ARG A 149 -3.40 6.61 -6.50
CA ARG A 149 -3.32 7.83 -5.69
C ARG A 149 -4.30 8.89 -6.16
N GLU A 150 -4.77 8.87 -7.41
CA GLU A 150 -5.80 9.79 -7.92
C GLU A 150 -7.11 9.70 -7.12
N PHE A 151 -7.38 8.53 -6.54
CA PHE A 151 -8.55 8.24 -5.72
C PHE A 151 -8.33 8.51 -4.21
N MET A 152 -7.13 8.95 -3.82
CA MET A 152 -6.81 9.31 -2.44
C MET A 152 -7.03 10.80 -2.17
N PRO A 153 -7.33 11.21 -0.92
CA PRO A 153 -7.30 12.61 -0.52
C PRO A 153 -5.94 13.27 -0.84
N LEU A 154 -6.00 14.53 -1.29
CA LEU A 154 -4.82 15.27 -1.76
C LEU A 154 -3.70 15.32 -0.70
N GLY A 155 -4.05 15.52 0.56
CA GLY A 155 -3.07 15.56 1.65
C GLY A 155 -2.32 14.24 1.83
N HIS A 156 -3.00 13.11 1.64
CA HIS A 156 -2.36 11.79 1.77
C HIS A 156 -1.45 11.48 0.58
N ARG A 157 -1.90 11.85 -0.63
CA ARG A 157 -1.07 11.72 -1.84
C ARG A 157 0.25 12.47 -1.68
N ARG A 158 0.17 13.72 -1.24
CA ARG A 158 1.35 14.56 -0.99
C ARG A 158 2.29 13.92 0.03
N LEU A 159 1.76 13.40 1.15
CA LEU A 159 2.58 12.68 2.13
C LEU A 159 3.37 11.53 1.52
N ILE A 160 2.72 10.68 0.70
CA ILE A 160 3.40 9.56 0.04
C ILE A 160 4.52 10.07 -0.89
N GLU A 161 4.22 11.08 -1.70
CA GLU A 161 5.22 11.66 -2.61
C GLU A 161 6.38 12.34 -1.87
N ASP A 162 6.11 13.00 -0.74
CA ASP A 162 7.13 13.65 0.08
C ASP A 162 8.03 12.60 0.74
N LEU A 163 7.48 11.49 1.21
CA LEU A 163 8.26 10.34 1.69
C LEU A 163 9.12 9.72 0.58
N GLU A 164 8.58 9.58 -0.64
CA GLU A 164 9.34 9.10 -1.80
C GLU A 164 10.47 10.06 -2.18
N ARG A 165 10.28 11.38 -2.05
CA ARG A 165 11.30 12.40 -2.33
C ARG A 165 12.27 12.66 -1.18
N TRP A 166 11.95 12.21 0.04
CA TRP A 166 12.75 12.50 1.22
C TRP A 166 14.21 12.01 1.04
N PRO A 167 15.23 12.87 1.23
CA PRO A 167 16.60 12.54 0.86
C PRO A 167 17.28 11.53 1.79
N HIS A 168 16.81 11.41 3.04
CA HIS A 168 17.44 10.55 4.05
C HIS A 168 16.62 9.27 4.25
N LYS A 169 16.90 8.23 3.45
CA LYS A 169 16.16 6.97 3.49
C LYS A 169 16.57 6.10 4.68
N LEU A 170 15.58 5.56 5.39
CA LEU A 170 15.80 4.65 6.51
C LEU A 170 16.59 3.41 6.06
N ARG A 171 16.19 2.77 4.97
CA ARG A 171 16.86 1.57 4.46
C ARG A 171 18.33 1.82 4.17
N ASP A 172 18.66 2.94 3.53
CA ASP A 172 20.04 3.31 3.21
C ASP A 172 20.87 3.55 4.49
N PHE A 173 20.28 4.22 5.48
CA PHE A 173 20.93 4.42 6.78
C PHE A 173 21.24 3.07 7.46
N VAL A 174 20.26 2.16 7.53
CA VAL A 174 20.42 0.83 8.14
C VAL A 174 21.41 -0.04 7.38
N ALA A 175 21.38 -0.01 6.04
CA ALA A 175 22.20 -0.89 5.21
C ALA A 175 23.66 -0.43 5.05
N SER A 176 23.90 0.89 5.00
CA SER A 176 25.21 1.44 4.59
C SER A 176 25.90 2.32 5.63
N ARG A 177 25.16 2.92 6.57
CA ARG A 177 25.71 3.89 7.53
C ARG A 177 25.73 3.39 8.98
N SER A 178 24.82 2.51 9.34
CA SER A 178 24.77 1.91 10.68
C SER A 178 25.58 0.62 10.74
N ARG A 179 26.25 0.39 11.87
CA ARG A 179 26.86 -0.90 12.23
C ARG A 179 26.06 -1.65 13.30
N SER A 180 24.91 -1.12 13.71
CA SER A 180 24.06 -1.71 14.75
C SER A 180 23.28 -2.91 14.19
N SER A 181 23.61 -4.11 14.68
CA SER A 181 22.87 -5.33 14.37
C SER A 181 21.45 -5.31 14.95
N SER A 182 21.25 -4.67 16.12
CA SER A 182 19.92 -4.49 16.72
C SER A 182 19.02 -3.58 15.88
N LEU A 183 19.57 -2.52 15.29
CA LEU A 183 18.82 -1.62 14.41
C LEU A 183 18.43 -2.34 13.13
N LYS A 184 19.36 -3.07 12.52
CA LYS A 184 19.07 -3.91 11.35
C LYS A 184 17.97 -4.93 11.65
N ALA A 185 18.06 -5.64 12.78
CA ALA A 185 17.06 -6.62 13.19
C ALA A 185 15.68 -5.97 13.42
N SER A 186 15.63 -4.79 14.02
CA SER A 186 14.39 -4.03 14.25
C SER A 186 13.76 -3.55 12.93
N TYR A 187 14.57 -3.07 11.99
CA TYR A 187 14.13 -2.71 10.63
C TYR A 187 13.58 -3.93 9.89
N ASN A 188 14.34 -5.03 9.83
CA ASN A 188 13.92 -6.25 9.15
C ASN A 188 12.64 -6.83 9.78
N SER A 189 12.49 -6.75 11.11
CA SER A 189 11.26 -7.14 11.80
C SER A 189 10.02 -6.34 11.38
N CYS A 190 10.19 -5.06 11.04
CA CYS A 190 9.11 -4.24 10.47
C CYS A 190 8.74 -4.71 9.07
N ILE A 191 9.74 -4.94 8.21
CA ILE A 191 9.55 -5.47 6.86
C ILE A 191 8.84 -6.82 6.91
N SER A 192 9.29 -7.77 7.73
CA SER A 192 8.63 -9.06 7.89
C SER A 192 7.19 -8.93 8.38
N SER A 193 6.91 -8.01 9.31
CA SER A 193 5.53 -7.75 9.75
C SER A 193 4.65 -7.20 8.62
N LEU A 194 5.22 -6.43 7.69
CA LEU A 194 4.51 -5.94 6.50
C LEU A 194 4.29 -7.06 5.47
N VAL A 195 5.25 -7.98 5.31
CA VAL A 195 5.10 -9.21 4.52
C VAL A 195 4.00 -10.10 5.10
N ASP A 196 3.93 -10.25 6.43
CA ASP A 196 2.88 -11.02 7.11
C ASP A 196 1.50 -10.41 6.86
N LEU A 197 1.36 -9.09 6.96
CA LEU A 197 0.12 -8.39 6.66
C LEU A 197 -0.31 -8.62 5.20
N ARG A 198 0.63 -8.55 4.24
CA ARG A 198 0.35 -8.81 2.81
C ARG A 198 -0.02 -10.26 2.57
N SER A 199 0.66 -11.19 3.21
CA SER A 199 0.35 -12.62 3.17
C SER A 199 -1.05 -12.90 3.70
N TYR A 200 -1.42 -12.26 4.81
CA TYR A 200 -2.75 -12.36 5.38
C TYR A 200 -3.81 -11.76 4.45
N HIS A 201 -3.53 -10.61 3.81
CA HIS A 201 -4.43 -10.03 2.80
C HIS A 201 -4.62 -10.97 1.60
N ILE A 202 -3.57 -11.66 1.13
CA ILE A 202 -3.70 -12.70 0.09
C ILE A 202 -4.62 -13.84 0.55
N GLN A 203 -4.55 -14.27 1.81
CA GLN A 203 -5.45 -15.29 2.37
C GLN A 203 -6.91 -14.81 2.40
N ILE A 204 -7.15 -13.57 2.85
CA ILE A 204 -8.48 -12.93 2.79
C ILE A 204 -9.00 -12.95 1.36
N VAL A 205 -8.23 -12.44 0.41
CA VAL A 205 -8.62 -12.39 -1.01
C VAL A 205 -8.89 -13.79 -1.56
N THR A 206 -8.06 -14.76 -1.23
CA THR A 206 -8.27 -16.14 -1.67
C THR A 206 -9.60 -16.69 -1.16
N LYS A 207 -9.92 -16.50 0.13
CA LYS A 207 -11.19 -16.96 0.73
C LYS A 207 -12.41 -16.23 0.17
N TYR A 208 -12.38 -14.90 0.15
CA TYR A 208 -13.54 -14.07 -0.15
C TYR A 208 -13.78 -13.86 -1.65
N ILE A 209 -12.78 -14.12 -2.50
CA ILE A 209 -12.87 -13.92 -3.95
C ILE A 209 -12.64 -15.23 -4.68
N VAL A 210 -11.46 -15.84 -4.55
CA VAL A 210 -11.06 -16.98 -5.42
C VAL A 210 -11.85 -18.25 -5.11
N VAL A 211 -12.02 -18.58 -3.83
CA VAL A 211 -12.81 -19.74 -3.41
C VAL A 211 -14.30 -19.47 -3.63
N ALA A 212 -14.76 -18.26 -3.26
CA ALA A 212 -16.16 -17.87 -3.42
C ALA A 212 -16.62 -17.87 -4.90
N SER A 213 -15.76 -17.47 -5.85
CA SER A 213 -16.09 -17.47 -7.27
C SER A 213 -16.25 -18.87 -7.86
N ARG A 214 -15.54 -19.87 -7.32
CA ARG A 214 -15.62 -21.26 -7.78
C ARG A 214 -16.82 -21.98 -7.20
N ASP A 215 -17.05 -21.78 -5.91
CA ASP A 215 -17.98 -22.63 -5.15
C ASP A 215 -19.35 -21.96 -4.92
N MET A 216 -19.46 -20.64 -5.13
CA MET A 216 -20.59 -19.84 -4.67
C MET A 216 -20.99 -18.70 -5.64
N ASN A 217 -20.64 -18.76 -6.93
CA ASN A 217 -20.99 -17.71 -7.91
C ASN A 217 -22.45 -17.85 -8.39
N GLU A 218 -23.39 -17.24 -7.65
CA GLU A 218 -24.83 -17.34 -7.94
C GLU A 218 -25.26 -16.45 -9.12
N GLY A 219 -24.49 -15.40 -9.42
CA GLY A 219 -24.82 -14.41 -10.47
C GLY A 219 -24.08 -14.59 -11.79
N ASN A 220 -23.26 -15.63 -11.93
CA ASN A 220 -22.39 -15.89 -13.09
C ASN A 220 -21.53 -14.68 -13.50
N TYR A 221 -20.90 -14.02 -12.52
CA TYR A 221 -20.13 -12.79 -12.73
C TYR A 221 -18.74 -13.05 -13.35
N GLU A 222 -18.64 -13.34 -14.65
CA GLU A 222 -17.37 -13.68 -15.33
C GLU A 222 -16.26 -12.62 -15.16
N SER A 223 -16.61 -11.33 -15.13
CA SER A 223 -15.63 -10.24 -14.94
C SER A 223 -15.09 -10.09 -13.52
N LEU A 224 -15.76 -10.72 -12.54
CA LEU A 224 -15.33 -10.76 -11.14
C LEU A 224 -14.50 -12.02 -10.82
N ASP A 225 -14.43 -13.01 -11.70
CA ASP A 225 -13.81 -14.30 -11.35
C ASP A 225 -12.27 -14.26 -11.32
N THR A 226 -11.64 -13.38 -12.09
CA THR A 226 -10.17 -13.33 -12.25
C THR A 226 -9.53 -11.96 -12.06
N LYS A 227 -10.32 -10.88 -12.16
CA LYS A 227 -9.86 -9.50 -11.97
C LYS A 227 -10.31 -8.94 -10.62
N GLY A 228 -9.41 -8.22 -9.95
CA GLY A 228 -9.78 -7.37 -8.83
C GLY A 228 -10.75 -6.27 -9.26
N THR A 229 -11.47 -5.66 -8.33
CA THR A 229 -12.27 -4.45 -8.58
C THR A 229 -11.41 -3.28 -9.09
N GLY A 230 -10.10 -3.35 -8.85
CA GLY A 230 -9.06 -2.49 -9.42
C GLY A 230 -8.65 -2.80 -10.87
N GLY A 231 -9.18 -3.85 -11.49
CA GLY A 231 -8.92 -4.23 -12.89
C GLY A 231 -7.68 -5.11 -13.13
N THR A 232 -6.89 -5.44 -12.11
CA THR A 232 -5.68 -6.28 -12.23
C THR A 232 -5.96 -7.77 -11.98
N SER A 233 -5.11 -8.66 -12.53
CA SER A 233 -5.07 -10.07 -12.12
C SER A 233 -4.68 -10.16 -10.65
N LEU A 234 -5.66 -10.51 -9.81
CA LEU A 234 -5.65 -10.17 -8.39
C LEU A 234 -4.54 -10.87 -7.60
N ILE A 235 -4.45 -12.20 -7.68
CA ILE A 235 -3.45 -12.98 -6.92
C ILE A 235 -2.01 -12.70 -7.39
N PRO A 236 -1.68 -12.74 -8.70
CA PRO A 236 -0.33 -12.44 -9.16
C PRO A 236 0.13 -11.04 -8.76
N PHE A 237 -0.75 -10.04 -8.84
CA PHE A 237 -0.44 -8.68 -8.40
C PHE A 237 -0.06 -8.65 -6.91
N LEU A 238 -0.89 -9.23 -6.04
CA LEU A 238 -0.67 -9.22 -4.60
C LEU A 238 0.59 -10.01 -4.19
N GLN A 239 0.87 -11.13 -4.86
CA GLN A 239 2.06 -11.93 -4.62
C GLN A 239 3.33 -11.15 -4.96
N VAL A 240 3.35 -10.44 -6.10
CA VAL A 240 4.48 -9.59 -6.48
C VAL A 240 4.66 -8.45 -5.48
N ILE A 241 3.58 -7.74 -5.10
CA ILE A 241 3.69 -6.67 -4.08
C ILE A 241 4.25 -7.19 -2.75
N ARG A 242 3.86 -8.41 -2.33
CA ARG A 242 4.44 -9.05 -1.14
C ARG A 242 5.93 -9.33 -1.31
N SER A 243 6.32 -9.93 -2.43
CA SER A 243 7.72 -10.25 -2.75
C SER A 243 8.59 -8.99 -2.85
N ASP A 244 8.13 -7.93 -3.51
CA ASP A 244 8.81 -6.64 -3.57
C ASP A 244 9.11 -6.07 -2.16
N THR A 245 8.19 -6.25 -1.20
CA THR A 245 8.45 -5.85 0.19
C THR A 245 9.42 -6.78 0.91
N GLU A 246 9.42 -8.08 0.61
CA GLU A 246 10.40 -9.03 1.14
C GLU A 246 11.83 -8.70 0.66
N GLU A 247 11.98 -8.29 -0.60
CA GLU A 247 13.24 -7.75 -1.15
C GLU A 247 13.71 -6.46 -0.45
N GLY A 248 12.83 -5.81 0.30
CA GLY A 248 13.14 -4.66 1.15
C GLY A 248 14.02 -4.99 2.36
N LEU A 249 14.18 -6.27 2.71
CA LEU A 249 15.07 -6.73 3.78
C LEU A 249 16.52 -6.30 3.54
N VAL A 250 17.23 -6.00 4.63
CA VAL A 250 18.67 -5.73 4.60
C VAL A 250 19.39 -7.04 4.95
N PRO A 251 20.22 -7.58 4.05
CA PRO A 251 20.89 -8.86 4.28
C PRO A 251 21.95 -8.75 5.38
N ASP A 252 22.30 -9.91 5.96
CA ASP A 252 23.47 -10.03 6.81
C ASP A 252 24.74 -9.99 5.96
N SER A 253 25.74 -9.26 6.47
CA SER A 253 27.01 -9.02 5.79
C SER A 253 27.80 -10.30 5.50
N ASP A 254 27.48 -11.42 6.15
CA ASP A 254 28.14 -12.72 5.95
C ASP A 254 27.63 -13.51 4.73
N ASN A 255 26.47 -13.15 4.16
CA ASN A 255 25.90 -13.87 3.00
C ASN A 255 26.38 -13.35 1.64
N MET A 256 27.15 -12.26 1.58
CA MET A 256 27.60 -11.66 0.32
C MET A 256 28.85 -12.33 -0.29
N LEU A 257 29.50 -13.26 0.42
CA LEU A 257 30.69 -13.98 -0.08
C LEU A 257 30.37 -15.26 -0.88
N SER A 258 29.10 -15.67 -1.00
CA SER A 258 28.73 -16.92 -1.70
C SER A 258 28.06 -16.72 -3.05
N GLU A 259 27.63 -15.51 -3.43
CA GLU A 259 26.81 -15.29 -4.64
C GLU A 259 27.50 -14.55 -5.79
N SER A 260 28.78 -14.16 -5.67
CA SER A 260 29.48 -13.39 -6.72
C SER A 260 29.91 -14.19 -7.97
N SER A 261 29.31 -15.36 -8.24
CA SER A 261 29.66 -16.18 -9.40
C SER A 261 28.45 -16.79 -10.11
N ALA A 262 27.48 -15.98 -10.58
CA ALA A 262 26.61 -16.42 -11.67
C ALA A 262 25.89 -15.27 -12.41
N SER A 263 26.33 -15.10 -13.67
CA SER A 263 25.53 -14.74 -14.86
C SER A 263 25.33 -13.26 -15.26
N ASN A 264 25.93 -12.98 -16.41
CA ASN A 264 25.69 -11.88 -17.35
C ASN A 264 24.20 -11.62 -17.61
N HIS A 265 23.81 -10.35 -17.63
CA HIS A 265 22.57 -9.90 -18.29
C HIS A 265 22.88 -8.91 -19.40
N GLN A 266 22.44 -9.28 -20.60
CA GLN A 266 22.60 -8.56 -21.85
C GLN A 266 21.41 -7.62 -22.04
N CYS A 267 21.69 -6.32 -22.14
CA CYS A 267 20.69 -5.27 -22.31
C CYS A 267 20.24 -5.15 -23.77
N LYS A 268 18.94 -4.95 -24.03
CA LYS A 268 18.40 -4.53 -25.34
C LYS A 268 17.37 -3.40 -25.18
N PRO A 269 17.19 -2.55 -26.22
CA PRO A 269 16.84 -1.14 -26.06
C PRO A 269 15.33 -0.84 -26.05
N ARG A 270 15.00 0.33 -25.51
CA ARG A 270 13.66 0.95 -25.43
C ARG A 270 13.11 1.34 -26.81
N VAL A 271 11.82 1.11 -27.00
CA VAL A 271 10.98 1.84 -27.98
C VAL A 271 9.92 2.59 -27.19
N GLY A 272 9.82 3.89 -27.44
CA GLY A 272 8.87 4.77 -26.77
C GLY A 272 7.51 4.79 -27.46
N THR A 273 6.46 5.06 -26.69
CA THR A 273 5.21 5.60 -27.18
C THR A 273 4.60 6.56 -26.15
N SER A 274 4.01 7.62 -26.70
CA SER A 274 3.42 8.80 -26.06
C SER A 274 2.14 8.51 -25.29
N VAL A 275 1.94 9.18 -24.16
CA VAL A 275 0.69 9.20 -23.39
C VAL A 275 -0.05 10.53 -23.64
N PRO A 276 -1.33 10.54 -24.03
CA PRO A 276 -2.13 11.76 -24.06
C PRO A 276 -2.62 12.12 -22.65
N SER A 277 -2.38 13.38 -22.28
CA SER A 277 -2.89 14.07 -21.10
C SER A 277 -4.39 14.32 -21.18
N TYR A 278 -5.18 13.95 -20.16
CA TYR A 278 -6.43 14.64 -19.80
C TYR A 278 -6.71 14.57 -18.29
N TYR A 279 -7.02 15.74 -17.72
CA TYR A 279 -7.27 16.02 -16.30
C TYR A 279 -8.71 15.76 -15.84
N ALA A 280 -8.83 15.64 -14.50
CA ALA A 280 -9.93 16.04 -13.60
C ALA A 280 -11.14 15.10 -13.42
N GLY A 281 -11.42 14.74 -12.15
CA GLY A 281 -12.76 14.25 -11.75
C GLY A 281 -12.86 13.41 -10.47
N LEU A 282 -12.85 14.09 -9.31
CA LEU A 282 -13.63 13.85 -8.07
C LEU A 282 -13.55 12.54 -7.22
N LEU A 283 -13.28 12.80 -5.93
CA LEU A 283 -13.31 11.98 -4.71
C LEU A 283 -14.64 11.28 -4.41
N LEU A 284 -14.54 10.09 -3.81
CA LEU A 284 -15.30 9.52 -2.67
C LEU A 284 -15.09 7.99 -2.74
N PHE A 285 -14.41 7.32 -1.80
CA PHE A 285 -15.08 6.71 -0.64
C PHE A 285 -14.15 6.19 0.48
N THR A 286 -12.84 6.50 0.46
CA THR A 286 -11.91 6.08 1.54
C THR A 286 -11.50 7.22 2.50
N ALA A 287 -12.00 8.43 2.30
CA ALA A 287 -11.52 9.64 2.96
C ALA A 287 -12.08 9.94 4.36
N ALA A 288 -13.18 9.30 4.79
CA ALA A 288 -13.90 9.76 5.98
C ALA A 288 -13.18 9.44 7.31
N ALA A 289 -12.37 8.38 7.38
CA ALA A 289 -11.73 7.98 8.65
C ALA A 289 -10.39 8.69 8.92
N SER A 290 -9.69 9.18 7.89
CA SER A 290 -8.30 9.65 8.01
C SER A 290 -8.14 11.18 8.09
N THR A 291 -9.20 11.95 7.83
CA THR A 291 -9.11 13.41 7.65
C THR A 291 -8.72 14.15 8.95
N VAL A 292 -8.97 13.58 10.14
CA VAL A 292 -8.65 14.24 11.41
C VAL A 292 -7.18 14.08 11.82
N ALA A 293 -6.49 13.02 11.39
CA ALA A 293 -5.10 12.76 11.80
C ALA A 293 -4.06 13.50 10.94
N VAL A 294 -4.35 13.77 9.66
CA VAL A 294 -3.39 14.38 8.71
C VAL A 294 -3.31 15.91 8.85
N GLY A 295 -4.35 16.56 9.38
CA GLY A 295 -4.36 18.01 9.60
C GLY A 295 -3.30 18.51 10.60
N THR A 296 -2.87 17.66 11.53
CA THR A 296 -1.80 17.97 12.49
C THR A 296 -0.41 17.77 11.87
N LEU A 297 -0.27 16.85 10.92
CA LEU A 297 1.00 16.56 10.22
C LEU A 297 1.37 17.65 9.21
N MET A 298 0.39 18.28 8.55
CA MET A 298 0.69 19.29 7.54
C MET A 298 1.21 20.61 8.12
N LYS A 299 1.05 20.86 9.42
CA LYS A 299 1.61 22.05 10.08
C LYS A 299 3.12 21.95 10.36
N SER A 300 3.71 20.74 10.37
CA SER A 300 5.15 20.55 10.58
C SER A 300 5.98 20.52 9.29
N PHE A 301 5.33 20.51 8.12
CA PHE A 301 5.97 20.49 6.80
C PHE A 301 5.86 21.81 6.02
N GLN A 302 5.28 22.87 6.61
CA GLN A 302 5.37 24.20 6.02
C GLN A 302 6.66 24.88 6.48
N PRO A 303 7.59 25.23 5.56
CA PRO A 303 8.63 26.20 5.89
C PRO A 303 7.94 27.55 6.18
N ASN A 304 8.40 28.24 7.24
CA ASN A 304 8.11 29.65 7.46
C ASN A 304 8.58 30.49 6.28
#